data_AF-A0A7Z9XSN3-F1
#
_entry.id   AF-A0A7Z9XSN3-F1
#
_cell.length_a   1.000
_cell.length_b   1.000
_cell.length_c   1.000
_cell.angle_alpha   90.00
_cell.angle_beta   90.00
_cell.angle_gamma   90.00
#
_symmetry.space_group_name_H-M   'P 1'
#
loop_
_entity.id
_entity.type
_entity.pdbx_description
1 polymer ?
#
loop_
_entity_poly.entity_id
_entity_poly.type
_entity_poly.pdbx_seq_one_letter_code
_entity_poly.pdbx_strand_id
1 'polypeptide(L)' 'EQMKMFLTRIGFGSTAVITGDVTQVDLPRHQRSGLRQATEILARVEGISFTFFNARDVVRHPLVQKVVQAYDRHESSEE' A
#
# COMPACT_ATOMS: atom_id res chain seq x y z
N GLU A 1 4.67 -14.81 5.83
CA GLU A 1 3.98 -16.02 5.33
C GLU A 1 3.05 -15.80 4.14
N GLN A 2 1.93 -15.07 4.25
CA GLN A 2 0.93 -15.00 3.15
C GLN A 2 1.50 -14.52 1.81
N MET A 3 2.35 -13.48 1.82
CA MET A 3 2.95 -12.96 0.59
C MET A 3 3.84 -14.00 -0.10
N LYS A 4 4.67 -14.71 0.67
CA LYS A 4 5.54 -15.77 0.16
C LYS A 4 4.72 -16.86 -0.51
N MET A 5 3.64 -17.31 0.15
CA MET A 5 2.73 -18.33 -0.42
C MET A 5 2.09 -17.90 -1.74
N PHE A 6 1.77 -16.62 -1.90
CA PHE A 6 1.23 -16.08 -3.14
C PHE A 6 2.29 -16.02 -4.24
N LEU A 7 3.42 -15.36 -3.96
CA LEU A 7 4.48 -15.12 -4.96
C LEU A 7 5.08 -16.40 -5.53
N THR A 8 5.16 -17.47 -4.73
CA THR A 8 5.67 -18.78 -5.19
C THR A 8 4.68 -19.55 -6.07
N ARG A 9 3.48 -19.03 -6.33
CA ARG A 9 2.48 -19.65 -7.22
C ARG A 9 2.40 -19.00 -8.60
N ILE A 10 3.21 -17.98 -8.86
CA ILE A 10 3.25 -17.32 -10.17
C ILE A 10 3.87 -18.29 -11.19
N GLY A 11 3.12 -18.57 -12.26
CA GLY A 11 3.50 -19.51 -13.32
C GLY A 11 4.15 -18.83 -14.53
N PHE A 12 4.64 -19.64 -15.47
CA PHE A 12 5.22 -19.14 -16.72
C PHE A 12 4.22 -18.32 -17.54
N GLY A 13 4.70 -17.24 -18.17
CA GLY A 13 3.89 -16.35 -19.00
C GLY A 13 2.84 -15.54 -18.24
N SER A 14 2.86 -15.56 -16.91
CA SER A 14 1.93 -14.78 -16.08
C SER A 14 2.56 -13.48 -15.59
N THR A 15 1.72 -12.51 -15.25
CA THR A 15 2.12 -11.26 -14.59
C THR A 15 1.19 -11.05 -13.41
N ALA A 16 1.77 -10.76 -12.23
CA ALA A 16 1.01 -10.45 -11.04
C ALA A 16 1.23 -9.00 -10.64
N VAL A 17 0.17 -8.32 -10.23
CA VAL A 17 0.22 -6.97 -9.65
C VAL A 17 -0.40 -7.05 -8.26
N ILE A 18 0.36 -6.60 -7.27
CA ILE A 18 -0.06 -6.57 -5.87
C ILE A 18 -0.21 -5.11 -5.50
N THR A 19 -1.39 -4.73 -5.01
CA THR A 19 -1.70 -3.36 -4.59
C THR A 19 -2.06 -3.34 -3.10
N GLY A 20 -1.87 -2.19 -2.46
CA GLY A 20 -2.28 -1.97 -1.09
C GLY A 20 -1.70 -0.68 -0.52
N ASP A 21 -2.24 -0.24 0.62
CA ASP A 21 -1.77 0.92 1.36
C ASP A 21 -0.87 0.47 2.52
N VAL A 22 0.41 0.86 2.49
CA VAL A 22 1.39 0.49 3.51
C VAL A 22 1.19 1.20 4.87
N THR A 23 0.28 2.17 4.93
CA THR A 23 -0.12 2.90 6.14
C THR A 23 -1.32 2.26 6.84
N GLN A 24 -2.14 1.50 6.11
CA GLN A 24 -3.31 0.79 6.63
C GLN A 24 -2.92 -0.63 7.07
N VAL A 25 -2.57 -0.79 8.33
CA VAL A 25 -2.15 -2.08 8.90
C VAL A 25 -3.07 -2.48 10.05
N ASP A 26 -4.08 -3.26 9.73
CA ASP A 26 -5.05 -3.79 10.70
C ASP A 26 -4.63 -5.16 11.26
N LEU A 27 -3.34 -5.32 11.53
CA LEU A 27 -2.79 -6.59 12.05
C LEU A 27 -2.68 -6.56 13.57
N PRO A 28 -2.74 -7.74 14.23
CA PRO A 28 -2.41 -7.88 15.65
C PRO A 28 -1.06 -7.24 16.01
N ARG A 29 -0.95 -6.76 17.25
CA ARG A 29 0.29 -6.17 17.76
C ARG A 29 1.47 -7.12 17.52
N HIS A 30 2.60 -6.55 17.11
CA HIS A 30 3.86 -7.23 16.77
C HIS A 30 3.86 -8.05 15.47
N GLN A 31 2.76 -8.09 14.70
CA GLN A 31 2.78 -8.68 13.38
C GLN A 31 3.24 -7.65 12.33
N ARG A 32 4.30 -7.97 11.57
CA ARG A 32 4.76 -7.13 10.47
C ARG A 32 3.81 -7.20 9.27
N SER A 33 3.59 -6.07 8.61
CA SER A 33 2.86 -6.00 7.35
C SER A 33 3.55 -6.83 6.27
N GLY A 34 2.78 -7.68 5.58
CA GLY A 34 3.27 -8.47 4.45
C GLY A 34 3.72 -7.60 3.27
N LEU A 35 3.08 -6.45 3.04
CA LEU A 35 3.46 -5.50 1.99
C LEU A 35 4.82 -4.87 2.29
N ARG A 36 5.02 -4.34 3.51
CA ARG A 36 6.31 -3.74 3.91
C ARG A 36 7.44 -4.77 3.90
N GLN A 37 7.18 -5.96 4.43
CA GLN A 37 8.17 -7.03 4.42
C GLN A 37 8.55 -7.43 2.98
N ALA A 38 7.59 -7.51 2.07
CA ALA A 38 7.84 -7.87 0.67
C ALA A 38 8.69 -6.82 -0.05
N THR A 39 8.40 -5.52 0.16
CA THR A 39 9.19 -4.44 -0.41
C THR A 39 10.65 -4.48 0.04
N GLU A 40 10.91 -4.86 1.30
CA GLU A 40 12.28 -4.98 1.82
C GLU A 40 13.01 -6.20 1.27
N ILE A 41 12.37 -7.38 1.32
CA ILE A 41 13.00 -8.66 0.93
C ILE A 41 13.26 -8.73 -0.58
N LEU A 42 12.35 -8.19 -1.39
CA LEU A 42 12.37 -8.36 -2.84
C LEU A 42 12.98 -7.16 -3.57
N ALA A 43 13.50 -6.16 -2.86
CA ALA A 43 14.04 -4.91 -3.41
C ALA A 43 15.13 -5.10 -4.49
N ARG A 44 15.81 -6.25 -4.50
CA ARG A 44 16.92 -6.57 -5.41
C ARG A 44 16.64 -7.77 -6.31
N VAL A 45 15.40 -8.25 -6.35
CA VAL A 45 15.03 -9.39 -7.19
C VAL A 45 14.75 -8.89 -8.60
N GLU A 46 15.52 -9.38 -9.57
CA GLU A 46 15.32 -9.07 -10.99
C GLU A 46 13.92 -9.50 -11.45
N GLY A 47 13.28 -8.68 -12.28
CA GLY A 47 11.92 -8.93 -12.77
C GLY A 47 10.80 -8.48 -11.83
N ILE A 48 11.11 -7.93 -10.65
CA ILE A 48 10.14 -7.31 -9.74
C ILE A 48 10.32 -5.79 -9.74
N SER A 49 9.23 -5.05 -9.82
CA SER A 49 9.24 -3.58 -9.78
C SER A 49 8.29 -3.07 -8.69
N PHE A 50 8.66 -1.94 -8.09
CA PHE A 50 7.86 -1.27 -7.06
C PHE A 50 7.46 0.11 -7.54
N THR A 51 6.17 0.43 -7.42
CA THR A 51 5.62 1.77 -7.70
C THR A 51 4.94 2.27 -6.44
N PHE A 52 5.39 3.41 -5.94
CA PHE A 52 4.83 4.05 -4.74
C PHE A 52 4.08 5.30 -5.15
N PHE A 53 2.77 5.28 -4.92
CA PHE A 53 1.92 6.45 -5.08
C PHE A 53 1.94 7.30 -3.81
N ASN A 54 1.71 8.58 -3.97
CA ASN A 54 1.52 9.51 -2.86
C ASN A 54 0.29 10.40 -3.13
N ALA A 55 0.05 11.39 -2.26
CA ALA A 55 -1.15 12.23 -2.33
C ALA A 55 -1.35 12.95 -3.67
N ARG A 56 -0.28 13.34 -4.40
CA ARG A 56 -0.43 14.00 -5.72
C ARG A 56 -0.89 13.06 -6.82
N ASP A 57 -0.76 11.75 -6.61
CA ASP A 57 -1.18 10.74 -7.59
C ASP A 57 -2.66 10.36 -7.43
N VAL A 58 -3.35 10.90 -6.41
CA VAL A 58 -4.75 10.60 -6.12
C VAL A 58 -5.68 11.61 -6.80
N VAL A 59 -6.38 11.16 -7.83
CA VAL A 59 -7.46 11.93 -8.45
C VAL A 59 -8.76 11.66 -7.70
N ARG A 60 -9.31 12.71 -7.07
CA ARG A 60 -10.61 12.64 -6.38
C ARG A 60 -11.61 13.55 -7.04
N HIS A 61 -12.89 13.17 -6.95
CA HIS A 61 -13.96 14.09 -7.32
C HIS A 61 -13.88 15.36 -6.44
N PRO A 62 -14.10 16.58 -6.99
CA PRO A 62 -13.94 17.83 -6.23
C PRO A 62 -14.74 17.88 -4.91
N LEU A 63 -15.93 17.27 -4.89
CA LEU A 63 -16.74 17.15 -3.66
C LEU A 63 -16.05 16.31 -2.59
N VAL A 64 -15.45 15.17 -2.96
CA VAL A 64 -14.75 14.28 -2.02
C VAL A 64 -13.54 15.00 -1.44
N GLN A 65 -12.81 15.76 -2.26
CA GLN A 65 -11.68 16.55 -1.79
C GLN A 65 -12.11 17.61 -0.75
N LYS A 66 -13.25 18.28 -0.96
CA LYS A 66 -13.82 19.22 0.02
C LYS A 66 -14.18 18.54 1.34
N VAL A 67 -14.73 17.32 1.28
CA VAL A 67 -15.05 16.53 2.48
C VAL A 67 -13.78 16.18 3.25
N VAL A 68 -12.76 15.62 2.59
CA VAL A 68 -11.48 15.28 3.23
C VAL A 68 -10.85 16.51 3.89
N GLN A 69 -10.75 17.64 3.17
CA GLN A 69 -10.22 18.89 3.73
C GLN A 69 -11.01 19.44 4.92
N ALA A 70 -12.31 19.14 5.02
CA ALA A 70 -13.12 19.55 6.16
C ALA A 70 -12.77 18.74 7.42
N TYR A 71 -12.56 17.42 7.27
CA TYR A 71 -12.10 16.55 8.36
C TYR A 71 -10.67 16.90 8.78
N ASP A 72 -9.74 17.05 7.84
CA ASP A 72 -8.33 17.38 8.14
C ASP A 72 -8.22 18.68 8.96
N ARG A 73 -9.04 19.71 8.63
CA ARG A 73 -9.08 20.97 9.39
C ARG A 73 -9.64 20.81 10.79
N HIS A 74 -10.61 19.92 10.99
CA HIS A 74 -11.20 19.65 12.29
C HIS A 74 -10.18 18.97 13.19
N GLU A 75 -9.57 17.88 12.71
CA GLU A 75 -8.54 17.13 13.45
C GLU A 75 -7.34 18.02 13.81
N SER A 76 -6.87 18.86 12.88
CA SER A 76 -5.75 19.79 13.13
C SER A 76 -6.08 20.92 14.11
N SER A 77 -7.36 21.16 14.43
CA SER A 77 -7.78 22.19 15.39
C SER A 77 -8.03 21.65 16.79
N GLU A 78 -8.07 20.33 16.95
CA GLU A 78 -8.20 19.63 18.23
C GLU A 78 -6.85 19.24 18.85
N GLU A 79 -5.75 19.37 18.10
CA GLU A 79 -4.35 19.29 18.57
C GLU A 79 -3.79 20.67 18.97
#